data_AF-A0ABD7CMN7-F1
#
_entry.id   AF-A0ABD7CMN7-F1
#
_cell.length_a   1.000
_cell.length_b   1.000
_cell.length_c   1.000
_cell.angle_alpha   90.00
_cell.angle_beta   90.00
_cell.angle_gamma   90.00
#
_symmetry.space_group_name_H-M   'P 1'
#
loop_
_entity.id
_entity.type
_entity.pdbx_description
1 polymer ?
#
loop_
_entity_poly.entity_id
_entity_poly.type
_entity_poly.pdbx_seq_one_letter_code
_entity_poly.pdbx_strand_id
1 'polypeptide(L)' 'MEELIYVIGAKFDSDTDTETYLFIIDRSNFKLVEEKKMPVNVRVISTELIDNKLFISVDTKVDYFLYYDILDKKN' A
#
# COMPACT_ATOMS: atom_id res chain seq x y z
N MET A 1 -16.82 -5.39 11.24
CA MET A 1 -15.69 -5.30 10.29
C MET A 1 -14.54 -4.74 11.10
N GLU A 2 -13.39 -5.38 11.11
CA GLU A 2 -12.19 -4.74 11.68
C GLU A 2 -11.93 -3.48 10.86
N GLU A 3 -11.91 -2.32 11.52
CA GLU A 3 -11.57 -1.07 10.85
C GLU A 3 -10.05 -1.05 10.68
N LEU A 4 -9.59 -1.19 9.44
CA LEU A 4 -8.17 -1.18 9.10
C LEU A 4 -7.77 0.17 8.51
N ILE A 5 -6.55 0.58 8.79
CA ILE A 5 -5.88 1.72 8.17
C ILE A 5 -4.87 1.16 7.17
N TYR A 6 -4.85 1.71 5.97
CA TYR A 6 -3.92 1.33 4.90
C TYR A 6 -3.00 2.51 4.62
N VAL A 7 -1.69 2.29 4.71
CA VAL A 7 -0.67 3.32 4.49
C VAL A 7 0.34 2.83 3.48
N ILE A 8 0.61 3.65 2.47
CA ILE A 8 1.74 3.42 1.55
C ILE A 8 2.91 4.29 2.01
N GLY A 9 4.08 3.68 2.18
CA GLY A 9 5.28 4.41 2.61
C GLY A 9 6.57 3.68 2.31
N ALA A 10 7.68 4.41 2.38
CA ALA A 10 9.01 3.83 2.27
C ALA A 10 9.38 3.07 3.55
N LYS A 11 9.99 1.90 3.40
CA LYS A 11 10.59 1.13 4.50
C LYS A 11 12.08 1.01 4.18
N PHE A 12 12.91 1.57 5.05
CA PHE A 12 14.34 1.77 4.87
C PHE A 12 14.68 2.91 3.88
N ASP A 13 15.19 4.00 4.45
CA ASP A 13 15.76 5.13 3.73
C ASP A 13 17.29 4.94 3.76
N SER A 14 17.78 4.02 2.92
CA SER A 14 19.20 3.99 2.58
C SER A 14 19.33 4.56 1.17
N ASP A 15 20.29 5.47 0.98
CA ASP A 15 20.48 6.33 -0.20
C ASP A 15 20.48 5.64 -1.59
N THR A 16 20.45 4.31 -1.63
CA THR A 16 20.60 3.51 -2.84
C THR A 16 19.34 2.77 -3.30
N ASP A 17 18.38 2.45 -2.42
CA ASP A 17 17.21 1.63 -2.77
C ASP A 17 16.01 1.94 -1.85
N THR A 18 15.14 2.86 -2.25
CA THR A 18 13.89 3.11 -1.53
C THR A 18 12.89 1.98 -1.80
N GLU A 19 12.65 1.12 -0.81
CA GLU A 19 11.62 0.09 -0.91
C GLU A 19 10.26 0.65 -0.44
N THR A 20 9.24 0.56 -1.28
CA THR A 20 7.87 0.98 -0.93
C THR A 20 7.05 -0.20 -0.42
N TYR A 21 6.29 0.02 0.65
CA TYR A 21 5.44 -0.98 1.29
C TYR A 21 4.01 -0.46 1.48
N LEU A 22 3.07 -1.39 1.45
CA LEU A 22 1.72 -1.24 2.00
C LEU A 22 1.72 -1.76 3.43
N PHE A 23 1.41 -0.89 4.38
CA PHE A 23 1.21 -1.20 5.78
C PHE A 23 -0.29 -1.27 6.08
N ILE A 24 -0.70 -2.37 6.72
CA ILE A 24 -2.07 -2.60 7.16
C ILE A 24 -2.07 -2.55 8.68
N ILE A 25 -2.79 -1.60 9.24
CA ILE A 25 -2.77 -1.27 10.66
C ILE A 25 -4.17 -1.49 11.23
N ASP A 26 -4.24 -2.14 12.39
CA ASP A 26 -5.48 -2.27 13.16
C ASP A 26 -5.82 -0.91 13.80
N ARG A 27 -6.98 -0.33 13.46
CA ARG A 27 -7.38 0.98 13.96
C ARG A 27 -7.68 0.98 15.47
N SER A 28 -8.04 -0.17 16.05
CA SER A 28 -8.42 -0.25 17.46
C SER A 28 -7.23 -0.04 18.40
N ASN A 29 -6.03 -0.42 17.97
CA ASN A 29 -4.82 -0.43 18.79
C ASN A 29 -3.58 0.14 18.10
N PHE A 30 -3.71 0.59 16.85
CA PHE A 30 -2.64 1.15 16.01
C PHE A 30 -1.42 0.24 15.84
N LYS A 31 -1.61 -1.09 15.92
CA LYS A 31 -0.55 -2.06 15.65
C LYS A 31 -0.55 -2.47 14.18
N LEU A 32 0.65 -2.69 13.67
CA LEU A 32 0.85 -3.27 12.34
C LEU A 32 0.32 -4.72 12.34
N VAL A 33 -0.61 -5.01 11.44
CA VAL A 33 -1.20 -6.34 11.23
C VAL A 33 -0.44 -7.08 10.12
N GLU A 34 -0.15 -6.37 9.03
CA GLU A 34 0.56 -6.93 7.88
C GLU A 34 1.32 -5.83 7.15
N GLU A 35 2.42 -6.22 6.51
CA GLU A 35 3.13 -5.40 5.53
C GLU A 35 3.29 -6.16 4.22
N LYS A 36 3.13 -5.46 3.10
CA LYS A 36 3.33 -6.01 1.76
C LYS A 36 4.30 -5.14 0.98
N LYS A 37 5.40 -5.74 0.53
CA LYS A 37 6.38 -5.08 -0.34
C LYS A 37 5.74 -4.80 -1.70
N MET A 38 5.85 -3.57 -2.18
CA MET A 38 5.40 -3.19 -3.52
C MET A 38 6.48 -3.54 -4.56
N PRO A 39 6.12 -3.65 -5.86
CA PRO A 39 7.10 -3.87 -6.92
C PRO A 39 8.26 -2.87 -6.87
N VAL A 40 9.45 -3.32 -7.25
CA VAL A 40 10.62 -2.43 -7.37
C VAL A 40 10.43 -1.40 -8.48
N ASN A 41 11.13 -0.27 -8.40
CA ASN A 41 11.09 0.82 -9.39
C ASN A 41 9.73 1.50 -9.57
N VAL A 42 8.83 1.40 -8.58
CA VAL A 42 7.58 2.18 -8.57
C VAL A 42 7.73 3.38 -7.64
N ARG A 43 7.38 4.56 -8.13
CA ARG A 43 7.25 5.77 -7.31
C ARG A 43 5.78 6.08 -7.15
N VAL A 44 5.27 5.97 -5.94
CA VAL A 44 3.86 6.26 -5.62
C VAL A 44 3.65 7.78 -5.62
N ILE A 45 2.63 8.23 -6.35
CA ILE A 45 2.24 9.63 -6.49
C ILE A 45 1.06 9.94 -5.57
N SER A 46 0.04 9.08 -5.60
CA SER A 46 -1.18 9.23 -4.81
C SER A 46 -1.83 7.88 -4.53
N THR A 47 -2.73 7.88 -3.56
CA THR A 47 -3.54 6.72 -3.19
C THR A 47 -4.98 7.15 -2.97
N GLU A 48 -5.93 6.38 -3.50
CA GLU A 48 -7.36 6.67 -3.36
C GLU A 48 -8.13 5.37 -3.04
N LEU A 49 -9.12 5.45 -2.15
CA LEU A 49 -9.98 4.32 -1.83
C LEU A 49 -11.30 4.46 -2.61
N ILE A 50 -11.53 3.56 -3.57
CA ILE A 50 -12.71 3.54 -4.44
C ILE A 50 -13.23 2.10 -4.50
N ASP A 51 -14.53 1.88 -4.27
CA ASP A 51 -15.18 0.56 -4.38
C ASP A 51 -14.45 -0.58 -3.64
N ASN A 52 -14.00 -0.31 -2.41
CA ASN A 52 -13.20 -1.22 -1.58
C ASN A 52 -11.88 -1.67 -2.23
N LYS A 53 -11.32 -0.83 -3.08
CA LYS A 53 -9.98 -1.00 -3.65
C LYS A 53 -9.16 0.23 -3.34
N LEU A 54 -7.99 0.02 -2.77
CA LEU A 54 -7.00 1.07 -2.62
C LEU A 54 -6.23 1.17 -3.93
N PHE A 55 -6.58 2.16 -4.74
CA PHE A 55 -5.85 2.50 -5.96
C PHE A 55 -4.55 3.21 -5.62
N ILE A 56 -3.49 2.83 -6.30
CA ILE A 56 -2.13 3.33 -6.08
C ILE A 56 -1.61 3.86 -7.42
N SER A 57 -1.59 5.18 -7.54
CA SER A 57 -1.05 5.87 -8.71
C SER A 57 0.46 5.88 -8.66
N VAL A 58 1.11 5.44 -9.75
CA VAL A 58 2.56 5.38 -9.87
C VAL A 58 3.05 6.20 -11.06
N ASP A 59 4.30 6.66 -11.01
CA ASP A 59 4.90 7.42 -12.11
C ASP A 59 4.93 6.62 -13.44
N THR A 60 4.62 7.35 -14.50
CA THR A 60 4.31 7.04 -15.91
C THR A 60 5.24 6.11 -16.69
N LYS A 61 6.26 5.52 -16.07
CA LYS A 61 7.09 4.47 -16.71
C LYS A 61 6.43 3.09 -16.70
N VAL A 62 5.24 3.00 -16.14
CA VAL A 62 4.57 1.76 -15.81
C VAL A 62 3.17 1.79 -16.43
N ASP A 63 2.94 0.98 -17.47
CA ASP A 63 1.71 0.94 -18.27
C ASP A 63 0.57 0.14 -17.59
N TYR A 64 0.54 0.12 -16.25
CA TYR A 64 -0.47 -0.60 -15.46
C TYR A 64 -0.86 0.17 -14.20
N PHE A 65 -2.14 0.11 -13.84
CA PHE A 65 -2.66 0.61 -12.56
C PHE A 65 -2.47 -0.45 -11.47
N LEU A 66 -1.97 -0.05 -10.31
CA LEU A 66 -1.89 -0.90 -9.13
C LEU A 66 -3.09 -0.65 -8.22
N TYR A 67 -3.68 -1.72 -7.70
CA TYR A 67 -4.68 -1.61 -6.64
C TYR A 67 -4.53 -2.75 -5.63
N TYR A 68 -5.04 -2.52 -4.43
CA TYR A 68 -5.18 -3.53 -3.38
C TYR A 68 -6.65 -3.70 -3.02
N ASP A 69 -7.16 -4.93 -3.15
CA ASP A 69 -8.53 -5.26 -2.74
C ASP A 69 -8.58 -5.42 -1.21
N ILE A 70 -9.34 -4.56 -0.53
CA ILE A 70 -9.40 -4.59 0.95
C ILE A 70 -10.39 -5.62 1.49
N LEU A 71 -11.21 -6.23 0.63
CA LEU A 71 -12.18 -7.26 1.02
C LEU A 71 -11.68 -8.68 0.81
N ASP A 72 -10.62 -8.87 0.02
CA ASP A 72 -10.06 -10.19 -0.34
C ASP A 72 -9.41 -10.95 0.84
N LYS A 73 -9.55 -10.43 2.07
CA LYS A 73 -9.18 -11.11 3.33
C LYS A 73 -10.30 -11.93 3.96
N LYS A 74 -11.46 -12.06 3.32
CA LYS A 74 -12.49 -13.03 3.72
C LYS A 74 -12.32 -14.35 2.95
N ASN A 75 -11.26 -15.09 3.24
CA ASN A 75 -11.18 -16.54 2.97
C ASN A 75 -10.34 -17.21 4.05
#